data_AF-A0A6M1Y4J0-F1
#
_entry.id   AF-A0A6M1Y4J0-F1
#
_cell.length_a   1.000
_cell.length_b   1.000
_cell.length_c   1.000
_cell.angle_alpha   90.00
_cell.angle_beta   90.00
_cell.angle_gamma   90.00
#
_symmetry.space_group_name_H-M   'P 1'
#
loop_
_entity.id
_entity.type
_entity.pdbx_description
1 polymer ?
#
loop_
_entity_poly.entity_id
_entity_poly.type
_entity_poly.pdbx_seq_one_letter_code
_entity_poly.pdbx_strand_id
1 'polypeptide(L)'
;MAVSTKLLVLVAAAHMLVPVSSSAQEVVGKLFATSDNCVACHNGLVTSEGDDVSIGDDWSGSMMANSARDPYWQAAVRREMIDHPEAAAEIQDECSACHMPMARYKAMSAGEKGEVFAHLPVGPNPDEQAALAHDGTSCAMCHQIQPEGLGDEASFTAGFVVDETTPRGDRTIFGPFVVSEGRRHIMNSAALFEPREGAHIQDSGLCGSCHTLYTHSRGKDGAVIGTLPEQMPYLEWEHSNYPGRESCQSCHMPTLEKEMPVSAVLGEPREGFSRHVFRGGNFFMMRMLNRYRGELGVTAAAGDLENSVRETIEHLQSASAELEVTARKKTASTVEAVVQIRNKAGHKLPTAYPSRRSWLHVTLRDADGELVFESGRLQPDGSIAGNDNDMDPGRYEPHYETIDDPSEVQIYEGILAGPDGQVTTGLLTATRYTKDNRLLPEGFDKRTAPADIAVRGGASEDGSFRGGGDTIGYRMDVGDTPGPYTIEVSLWYQPISFRWAHNLAPYDAFETRRFLRYYESMSADSGLVLANARTVVR
;
A
#
# COMPACT_ATOMS: atom_id res chain seq x y z
N MET A 1 31.21 76.66 54.55
CA MET A 1 32.26 75.63 54.45
C MET A 1 31.62 74.34 53.95
N ALA A 2 32.07 73.88 52.78
CA ALA A 2 31.89 72.57 52.15
C ALA A 2 30.50 71.88 52.21
N VAL A 3 29.71 72.07 51.16
CA VAL A 3 28.67 71.12 50.72
C VAL A 3 29.36 70.11 49.80
N SER A 4 29.38 68.83 50.18
CA SER A 4 29.97 67.74 49.39
C SER A 4 28.87 67.06 48.58
N THR A 5 28.89 67.28 47.27
CA THR A 5 27.99 66.68 46.28
C THR A 5 28.49 65.27 45.95
N LYS A 6 27.74 64.23 46.33
CA LYS A 6 27.98 62.86 45.83
C LYS A 6 27.34 62.73 44.44
N LEU A 7 28.18 62.57 43.42
CA LEU A 7 27.78 62.26 42.05
C LEU A 7 27.47 60.76 41.96
N LEU A 8 26.20 60.40 41.77
CA LEU A 8 25.77 59.04 41.47
C LEU A 8 25.92 58.83 39.95
N VAL A 9 26.85 57.98 39.52
CA VAL A 9 26.96 57.57 38.11
C VAL A 9 25.95 56.44 37.88
N LEU A 10 24.83 56.75 37.22
CA LEU A 10 23.95 55.74 36.62
C LEU A 10 24.64 55.21 35.35
N VAL A 11 25.07 53.95 35.37
CA VAL A 11 25.40 53.22 34.14
C VAL A 11 24.10 52.67 33.58
N ALA A 12 23.56 53.32 32.55
CA ALA A 12 22.46 52.78 31.76
C ALA A 12 23.00 51.64 30.89
N ALA A 13 22.72 50.39 31.25
CA ALA A 13 22.92 49.24 30.38
C ALA A 13 21.84 49.29 29.29
N ALA A 14 22.19 49.82 28.11
CA ALA A 14 21.37 49.69 26.92
C ALA A 14 21.43 48.22 26.48
N HIS A 15 20.40 47.44 26.79
CA HIS A 15 20.16 46.17 26.12
C HIS A 15 19.73 46.48 24.68
N MET A 16 20.71 46.45 23.76
CA MET A 16 20.41 46.28 22.35
C MET A 16 19.79 44.90 22.19
N LEU A 17 18.46 44.86 22.13
CA LEU A 17 17.72 43.76 21.51
C LEU A 17 18.14 43.76 20.04
N VAL A 18 19.12 42.93 19.71
CA VAL A 18 19.41 42.57 18.32
C VAL A 18 18.18 41.81 17.84
N PRO A 19 17.48 42.27 16.79
CA PRO A 19 16.45 41.46 16.19
C PRO A 19 17.15 40.22 15.62
N VAL A 20 16.83 39.04 16.15
CA VAL A 20 17.18 37.79 15.48
C VAL A 20 16.57 37.88 14.09
N SER A 21 17.41 37.89 13.07
CA SER A 21 16.98 38.04 11.69
C SER A 21 16.04 36.89 11.31
N SER A 22 14.93 37.21 10.65
CA SER A 22 14.02 36.21 10.07
C SER A 22 14.71 35.29 9.06
N SER A 23 15.95 35.62 8.64
CA SER A 23 16.76 34.84 7.72
C SER A 23 17.25 33.50 8.29
N ALA A 24 17.47 33.37 9.61
CA ALA A 24 17.87 32.08 10.19
C ALA A 24 16.70 31.07 10.18
N GLN A 25 15.47 31.59 10.24
CA GLN A 25 14.24 30.78 10.17
C GLN A 25 13.88 30.42 8.71
N GLU A 26 14.27 31.23 7.73
CA GLU A 26 14.15 30.90 6.30
C GLU A 26 15.14 29.81 5.83
N VAL A 27 16.33 29.70 6.44
CA VAL A 27 17.37 28.71 6.06
C VAL A 27 17.05 27.29 6.60
N VAL A 28 16.28 27.21 7.68
CA VAL A 28 15.77 25.96 8.28
C VAL A 28 14.42 25.53 7.65
N GLY A 29 13.75 26.43 6.92
CA GLY A 29 12.34 26.28 6.53
C GLY A 29 12.02 25.36 5.33
N LYS A 30 13.00 24.72 4.69
CA LYS A 30 12.77 23.82 3.53
C LYS A 30 13.40 22.45 3.77
N LEU A 31 12.65 21.56 4.43
CA LEU A 31 13.05 20.18 4.72
C LEU A 31 13.13 19.32 3.46
N PHE A 32 12.15 19.48 2.56
CA PHE A 32 11.99 18.63 1.38
C PHE A 32 12.04 19.42 0.08
N ALA A 33 12.31 18.71 -1.01
CA ALA A 33 12.16 19.20 -2.38
C ALA A 33 11.29 18.20 -3.17
N THR A 34 10.55 18.70 -4.14
CA THR A 34 9.75 17.87 -5.05
C THR A 34 10.65 17.13 -6.06
N SER A 35 10.09 16.07 -6.65
CA SER A 35 10.73 15.13 -7.57
C SER A 35 11.34 15.79 -8.81
N ASP A 36 10.81 16.94 -9.25
CA ASP A 36 11.32 17.74 -10.36
C ASP A 36 12.81 18.14 -10.18
N ASN A 37 13.28 18.26 -8.94
CA ASN A 37 14.70 18.52 -8.63
C ASN A 37 15.61 17.31 -8.86
N CYS A 38 15.04 16.11 -8.99
CA CYS A 38 15.77 14.84 -9.12
C CYS A 38 15.69 14.30 -10.56
N VAL A 39 14.50 14.29 -11.16
CA VAL A 39 14.24 13.61 -12.44
C VAL A 39 15.06 14.15 -13.61
N ALA A 40 15.53 15.40 -13.56
CA ALA A 40 16.39 15.97 -14.59
C ALA A 40 17.69 15.18 -14.81
N CYS A 41 18.23 14.55 -13.76
CA CYS A 41 19.43 13.70 -13.83
C CYS A 41 19.11 12.20 -13.82
N HIS A 42 17.93 11.83 -13.31
CA HIS A 42 17.54 10.44 -13.06
C HIS A 42 16.58 9.85 -14.10
N ASN A 43 16.24 10.62 -15.13
CA ASN A 43 15.55 10.16 -16.35
C ASN A 43 16.49 10.08 -17.56
N GLY A 44 16.01 9.46 -18.64
CA GLY A 44 16.79 9.19 -19.85
C GLY A 44 17.75 8.01 -19.70
N LEU A 45 17.45 7.11 -18.76
CA LEU A 45 18.26 5.92 -18.48
C LEU A 45 17.75 4.76 -19.34
N VAL A 46 18.50 4.39 -20.37
CA VAL A 46 18.10 3.33 -21.31
C VAL A 46 19.14 2.20 -21.29
N THR A 47 18.68 0.95 -21.19
CA THR A 47 19.55 -0.23 -21.21
C THR A 47 20.19 -0.45 -22.57
N SER A 48 21.18 -1.34 -22.66
CA SER A 48 21.77 -1.73 -23.95
C SER A 48 20.77 -2.37 -24.93
N GLU A 49 19.68 -2.93 -24.40
CA GLU A 49 18.59 -3.58 -25.12
C GLU A 49 17.54 -2.57 -25.62
N GLY A 50 17.62 -1.32 -25.15
CA GLY A 50 16.68 -0.25 -25.50
C GLY A 50 15.50 -0.10 -24.53
N ASP A 51 15.53 -0.77 -23.37
CA ASP A 51 14.50 -0.62 -22.35
C ASP A 51 14.72 0.67 -21.56
N ASP A 52 13.66 1.46 -21.39
CA ASP A 52 13.70 2.63 -20.51
C ASP A 52 13.59 2.20 -19.05
N VAL A 53 14.61 2.54 -18.27
CA VAL A 53 14.75 2.27 -16.82
C VAL A 53 14.93 3.58 -16.06
N SER A 54 14.42 4.69 -16.62
CA SER A 54 14.38 6.01 -15.98
C SER A 54 13.72 5.92 -14.61
N ILE A 55 14.44 6.35 -13.58
CA ILE A 55 14.00 6.24 -12.18
C ILE A 55 12.76 7.09 -11.93
N GLY A 56 12.73 8.31 -12.49
CA GLY A 56 11.59 9.21 -12.35
C GLY A 56 10.34 8.70 -13.08
N ASP A 57 10.51 8.09 -14.25
CA ASP A 57 9.38 7.55 -15.02
C ASP A 57 8.81 6.30 -14.35
N ASP A 58 9.67 5.36 -13.92
CA ASP A 58 9.31 4.20 -13.08
C ASP A 58 8.54 4.65 -11.82
N TRP A 59 9.04 5.65 -11.08
CA TRP A 59 8.40 6.16 -9.87
C TRP A 59 7.06 6.86 -10.17
N SER A 60 7.01 7.73 -11.18
CA SER A 60 5.84 8.55 -11.47
C SER A 60 4.61 7.70 -11.87
N GLY A 61 4.85 6.56 -12.51
CA GLY A 61 3.82 5.57 -12.85
C GLY A 61 3.35 4.71 -11.67
N SER A 62 4.03 4.77 -10.52
CA SER A 62 3.70 3.93 -9.36
C SER A 62 2.59 4.52 -8.46
N MET A 63 2.06 3.71 -7.55
CA MET A 63 1.16 4.20 -6.50
C MET A 63 1.86 5.11 -5.48
N MET A 64 3.19 5.09 -5.36
CA MET A 64 3.92 5.95 -4.42
C MET A 64 3.81 7.42 -4.85
N ALA A 65 4.08 7.72 -6.12
CA ALA A 65 3.92 9.05 -6.71
C ALA A 65 2.45 9.52 -6.75
N ASN A 66 1.52 8.57 -6.81
CA ASN A 66 0.08 8.85 -6.93
C ASN A 66 -0.69 8.66 -5.61
N SER A 67 0.00 8.49 -4.48
CA SER A 67 -0.60 8.22 -3.17
C SER A 67 -1.56 9.33 -2.72
N ALA A 68 -1.19 10.60 -2.93
CA ALA A 68 -2.06 11.74 -2.69
C ALA A 68 -3.19 11.90 -3.72
N ARG A 69 -3.03 11.34 -4.93
CA ARG A 69 -3.98 11.42 -6.04
C ARG A 69 -5.02 10.31 -6.03
N ASP A 70 -4.85 9.29 -5.19
CA ASP A 70 -5.73 8.14 -5.09
C ASP A 70 -7.16 8.59 -4.67
N PRO A 71 -8.15 8.53 -5.58
CA PRO A 71 -9.53 8.96 -5.27
C PRO A 71 -10.22 8.07 -4.25
N TYR A 72 -9.83 6.79 -4.11
CA TYR A 72 -10.39 5.90 -3.10
C TYR A 72 -9.91 6.31 -1.71
N TRP A 73 -8.60 6.55 -1.56
CA TRP A 73 -8.04 7.06 -0.31
C TRP A 73 -8.68 8.41 0.07
N GLN A 74 -8.78 9.36 -0.86
CA GLN A 74 -9.42 10.65 -0.60
C GLN A 74 -10.88 10.49 -0.13
N ALA A 75 -11.62 9.56 -0.73
CA ALA A 75 -13.00 9.27 -0.34
C ALA A 75 -13.09 8.57 1.03
N ALA A 76 -12.18 7.65 1.33
CA ALA A 76 -12.10 6.96 2.62
C ALA A 76 -11.78 7.94 3.75
N VAL A 77 -10.76 8.80 3.60
CA VAL A 77 -10.44 9.84 4.60
C VAL A 77 -11.63 10.77 4.82
N ARG A 78 -12.31 11.19 3.74
CA ARG A 78 -13.51 12.02 3.85
C ARG A 78 -14.62 11.34 4.64
N ARG A 79 -14.85 10.05 4.39
CA ARG A 79 -15.84 9.25 5.13
C ARG A 79 -15.49 9.20 6.61
N GLU A 80 -14.26 8.84 6.96
CA GLU A 80 -13.83 8.74 8.37
C GLU A 80 -13.99 10.09 9.09
N MET A 81 -13.72 11.23 8.42
CA MET A 81 -13.98 12.55 8.98
C MET A 81 -15.47 12.87 9.17
N ILE A 82 -16.36 12.35 8.31
CA ILE A 82 -17.82 12.53 8.46
C ILE A 82 -18.33 11.68 9.62
N ASP A 83 -17.82 10.46 9.77
CA ASP A 83 -18.19 9.54 10.85
C ASP A 83 -17.64 9.99 12.22
N HIS A 84 -16.50 10.70 12.21
CA HIS A 84 -15.79 11.14 13.42
C HIS A 84 -15.40 12.63 13.35
N PRO A 85 -16.39 13.56 13.33
CA PRO A 85 -16.13 14.98 13.07
C PRO A 85 -15.29 15.65 14.16
N GLU A 86 -15.36 15.19 15.41
CA GLU A 86 -14.56 15.71 16.52
C GLU A 86 -13.07 15.39 16.39
N ALA A 87 -12.72 14.36 15.60
CA ALA A 87 -11.34 13.92 15.36
C ALA A 87 -10.83 14.30 13.96
N ALA A 88 -11.54 15.17 13.23
CA ALA A 88 -11.27 15.47 11.83
C ALA A 88 -9.84 15.97 11.54
N ALA A 89 -9.21 16.67 12.48
CA ALA A 89 -7.82 17.12 12.34
C ALA A 89 -6.81 15.98 12.57
N GLU A 90 -7.05 15.13 13.57
CA GLU A 90 -6.26 13.94 13.87
C GLU A 90 -6.29 12.94 12.72
N ILE A 91 -7.47 12.74 12.11
CA ILE A 91 -7.64 11.81 10.98
C ILE A 91 -6.82 12.26 9.78
N GLN A 92 -6.87 13.56 9.46
CA GLN A 92 -6.07 14.09 8.36
C GLN A 92 -4.57 13.96 8.64
N ASP A 93 -4.11 14.23 9.87
CA ASP A 93 -2.71 14.05 10.25
C ASP A 93 -2.25 12.59 10.09
N GLU A 94 -3.02 11.65 10.62
CA GLU A 94 -2.74 10.22 10.59
C GLU A 94 -2.70 9.69 9.16
N CYS A 95 -3.71 10.00 8.33
CA CYS A 95 -3.78 9.52 6.96
C CYS A 95 -2.77 10.19 6.02
N SER A 96 -2.42 11.47 6.26
CA SER A 96 -1.42 12.18 5.44
C SER A 96 0.01 11.74 5.73
N ALA A 97 0.26 11.07 6.86
CA ALA A 97 1.60 10.64 7.24
C ALA A 97 2.25 9.67 6.23
N CYS A 98 1.46 8.82 5.57
CA CYS A 98 1.94 7.89 4.53
C CYS A 98 1.58 8.30 3.09
N HIS A 99 0.54 9.13 2.88
CA HIS A 99 0.05 9.51 1.55
C HIS A 99 0.46 10.91 1.08
N MET A 100 0.83 11.79 2.00
CA MET A 100 1.39 13.13 1.74
C MET A 100 2.60 13.37 2.67
N PRO A 101 3.55 12.41 2.75
CA PRO A 101 4.48 12.32 3.84
C PRO A 101 5.35 13.58 3.99
N MET A 102 5.80 14.20 2.89
CA MET A 102 6.63 15.40 2.96
C MET A 102 5.89 16.61 3.52
N ALA A 103 4.64 16.82 3.08
CA ALA A 103 3.81 17.91 3.58
C ALA A 103 3.46 17.68 5.06
N ARG A 104 3.03 16.46 5.42
CA ARG A 104 2.72 16.11 6.81
C ARG A 104 3.93 16.29 7.72
N TYR A 105 5.10 15.77 7.32
CA TYR A 105 6.31 15.86 8.14
C TYR A 105 6.75 17.32 8.34
N LYS A 106 6.65 18.15 7.30
CA LYS A 106 6.91 19.59 7.42
C LYS A 106 5.95 20.27 8.40
N ALA A 107 4.66 19.95 8.37
CA ALA A 107 3.70 20.47 9.35
C ALA A 107 4.06 20.02 10.78
N MET A 108 4.35 18.72 10.96
CA MET A 108 4.77 18.15 12.24
C MET A 108 6.01 18.87 12.81
N SER A 109 7.04 19.13 11.99
CA SER A 109 8.25 19.85 12.42
C SER A 109 7.99 21.29 12.86
N ALA A 110 6.88 21.89 12.40
CA ALA A 110 6.41 23.20 12.81
C ALA A 110 5.48 23.14 14.04
N GLY A 111 5.20 21.95 14.59
CA GLY A 111 4.23 21.74 15.66
C GLY A 111 2.77 21.76 15.21
N GLU A 112 2.53 21.61 13.91
CA GLU A 112 1.22 21.59 13.27
C GLU A 112 0.82 20.16 12.86
N LYS A 113 -0.45 19.97 12.51
CA LYS A 113 -0.98 18.69 11.99
C LYS A 113 -1.01 18.71 10.47
N GLY A 114 -0.86 17.55 9.85
CA GLY A 114 -1.10 17.39 8.41
C GLY A 114 -2.56 17.66 8.03
N GLU A 115 -2.76 18.33 6.90
CA GLU A 115 -4.08 18.61 6.32
C GLU A 115 -4.21 17.94 4.96
N VAL A 116 -5.20 17.07 4.76
CA VAL A 116 -5.38 16.37 3.47
C VAL A 116 -6.12 17.27 2.49
N PHE A 117 -7.27 17.78 2.90
CA PHE A 117 -8.19 18.46 1.98
C PHE A 117 -7.81 19.92 1.70
N ALA A 118 -6.94 20.51 2.53
CA ALA A 118 -6.34 21.80 2.23
C ALA A 118 -5.45 21.76 0.98
N HIS A 119 -4.95 20.58 0.62
CA HIS A 119 -4.10 20.36 -0.55
C HIS A 119 -4.86 19.75 -1.73
N LEU A 120 -6.20 19.69 -1.71
CA LEU A 120 -7.01 19.09 -2.78
C LEU A 120 -8.07 20.07 -3.30
N PRO A 121 -8.49 19.96 -4.58
CA PRO A 121 -7.98 19.04 -5.60
C PRO A 121 -6.59 19.45 -6.10
N VAL A 122 -5.87 18.49 -6.71
CA VAL A 122 -4.59 18.75 -7.37
C VAL A 122 -4.83 19.72 -8.54
N GLY A 123 -4.21 20.90 -8.48
CA GLY A 123 -4.44 22.00 -9.41
C GLY A 123 -3.15 22.58 -10.00
N PRO A 124 -3.25 23.41 -11.05
CA PRO A 124 -2.08 24.07 -11.62
C PRO A 124 -1.52 25.12 -10.66
N ASN A 125 -0.19 25.18 -10.55
CA ASN A 125 0.56 26.12 -9.69
C ASN A 125 0.25 25.97 -8.19
N PRO A 126 0.49 24.79 -7.60
CA PRO A 126 0.39 24.63 -6.16
C PRO A 126 1.37 25.56 -5.43
N ASP A 127 1.00 26.01 -4.23
CA ASP A 127 1.99 26.57 -3.31
C ASP A 127 2.99 25.48 -2.85
N GLU A 128 4.01 25.86 -2.10
CA GLU A 128 5.06 24.93 -1.70
C GLU A 128 4.52 23.72 -0.90
N GLN A 129 3.55 23.93 -0.01
CA GLN A 129 3.02 22.86 0.84
C GLN A 129 2.15 21.91 0.02
N ALA A 130 1.27 22.46 -0.82
CA ALA A 130 0.46 21.67 -1.75
C ALA A 130 1.35 20.91 -2.75
N ALA A 131 2.45 21.49 -3.23
CA ALA A 131 3.38 20.82 -4.14
C ALA A 131 4.01 19.58 -3.48
N LEU A 132 4.46 19.70 -2.22
CA LEU A 132 4.98 18.57 -1.45
C LEU A 132 3.92 17.50 -1.19
N ALA A 133 2.67 17.90 -0.94
CA ALA A 133 1.56 16.98 -0.77
C ALA A 133 1.24 16.24 -2.07
N HIS A 134 1.17 16.96 -3.20
CA HIS A 134 0.85 16.40 -4.51
C HIS A 134 1.94 15.47 -5.01
N ASP A 135 3.19 15.64 -4.61
CA ASP A 135 4.28 14.76 -5.03
C ASP A 135 4.22 13.38 -4.34
N GLY A 136 3.34 13.20 -3.35
CA GLY A 136 3.11 11.93 -2.68
C GLY A 136 4.35 11.40 -1.97
N THR A 137 4.55 10.08 -2.00
CA THR A 137 5.74 9.41 -1.47
C THR A 137 6.87 9.55 -2.49
N SER A 138 7.64 10.62 -2.36
CA SER A 138 8.62 11.08 -3.34
C SER A 138 10.08 10.86 -2.93
N CYS A 139 11.01 11.14 -3.86
CA CYS A 139 12.44 10.93 -3.75
C CYS A 139 13.02 11.50 -2.45
N ALA A 140 12.74 12.78 -2.18
CA ALA A 140 13.30 13.46 -1.00
C ALA A 140 12.71 12.94 0.31
N MET A 141 11.56 12.25 0.31
CA MET A 141 11.08 11.60 1.52
C MET A 141 11.90 10.36 1.82
N CYS A 142 11.83 9.35 0.94
CA CYS A 142 12.47 8.05 1.19
C CYS A 142 13.98 8.17 1.39
N HIS A 143 14.63 9.01 0.59
CA HIS A 143 16.09 9.14 0.64
C HIS A 143 16.60 10.06 1.76
N GLN A 144 15.73 10.74 2.53
CA GLN A 144 16.15 11.49 3.72
C GLN A 144 15.91 10.75 5.03
N ILE A 145 15.17 9.63 4.99
CA ILE A 145 14.94 8.79 6.16
C ILE A 145 16.28 8.33 6.72
N GLN A 146 16.45 8.53 8.02
CA GLN A 146 17.64 8.15 8.77
C GLN A 146 17.54 6.69 9.24
N PRO A 147 18.67 6.02 9.53
CA PRO A 147 18.66 4.60 9.91
C PRO A 147 18.08 4.33 11.31
N GLU A 148 17.91 5.34 12.16
CA GLU A 148 17.53 5.16 13.56
C GLU A 148 16.13 4.54 13.70
N GLY A 149 16.07 3.39 14.39
CA GLY A 149 14.83 2.73 14.78
C GLY A 149 14.05 2.06 13.65
N LEU A 150 14.59 2.00 12.42
CA LEU A 150 13.93 1.32 11.31
C LEU A 150 13.68 -0.15 11.62
N GLY A 151 12.44 -0.60 11.39
CA GLY A 151 12.00 -1.96 11.70
C GLY A 151 11.50 -2.15 13.13
N ASP A 152 11.73 -1.19 14.03
CA ASP A 152 11.16 -1.17 15.38
C ASP A 152 9.83 -0.42 15.42
N GLU A 153 9.04 -0.68 16.48
CA GLU A 153 7.72 -0.06 16.72
C GLU A 153 7.74 1.47 16.63
N ALA A 154 8.84 2.10 17.06
CA ALA A 154 9.00 3.55 17.02
C ALA A 154 9.02 4.13 15.59
N SER A 155 9.41 3.34 14.59
CA SER A 155 9.45 3.78 13.18
C SER A 155 8.14 3.56 12.42
N PHE A 156 7.26 2.70 12.95
CA PHE A 156 5.98 2.36 12.31
C PHE A 156 5.03 3.56 12.31
N THR A 157 3.98 3.48 11.49
CA THR A 157 3.00 4.58 11.33
C THR A 157 3.68 5.91 10.97
N ALA A 158 4.65 5.84 10.05
CA ALA A 158 5.49 6.95 9.60
C ALA A 158 6.26 7.65 10.75
N GLY A 159 6.70 6.87 11.75
CA GLY A 159 7.55 7.32 12.86
C GLY A 159 9.04 7.43 12.50
N PHE A 160 9.39 7.36 11.22
CA PHE A 160 10.77 7.54 10.75
C PHE A 160 11.32 8.93 11.09
N VAL A 161 12.65 9.03 11.13
CA VAL A 161 13.36 10.28 11.44
C VAL A 161 13.98 10.87 10.19
N VAL A 162 13.94 12.20 10.05
CA VAL A 162 14.72 12.97 9.06
C VAL A 162 15.58 14.02 9.77
N ASP A 163 16.61 14.53 9.09
CA ASP A 163 17.45 15.59 9.63
C ASP A 163 16.78 16.97 9.46
N GLU A 164 16.20 17.46 10.55
CA GLU A 164 15.54 18.78 10.61
C GLU A 164 16.50 19.95 10.86
N THR A 165 17.74 19.66 11.25
CA THR A 165 18.65 20.68 11.80
C THR A 165 19.70 21.16 10.81
N THR A 166 20.14 20.29 9.90
CA THR A 166 21.13 20.67 8.89
C THR A 166 20.45 21.56 7.83
N PRO A 167 21.05 22.71 7.46
CA PRO A 167 20.52 23.58 6.43
C PRO A 167 20.35 22.90 5.07
N ARG A 168 19.40 23.41 4.27
CA ARG A 168 19.31 23.05 2.85
C ARG A 168 20.63 23.38 2.14
N GLY A 169 21.11 22.48 1.29
CA GLY A 169 22.44 22.55 0.68
C GLY A 169 23.48 21.69 1.40
N ASP A 170 23.37 21.48 2.71
CA ASP A 170 24.30 20.59 3.45
C ASP A 170 23.61 19.30 3.92
N ARG A 171 22.27 19.27 3.88
CA ARG A 171 21.47 18.13 4.33
C ARG A 171 21.75 16.90 3.48
N THR A 172 21.92 15.77 4.16
CA THR A 172 22.24 14.51 3.51
C THR A 172 21.02 13.86 2.86
N ILE A 173 21.23 13.26 1.71
CA ILE A 173 20.29 12.33 1.08
C ILE A 173 21.05 11.02 0.78
N PHE A 174 20.42 9.89 1.03
CA PHE A 174 21.07 8.59 1.06
C PHE A 174 20.82 7.80 -0.21
N GLY A 175 21.81 7.06 -0.69
CA GLY A 175 21.64 6.01 -1.70
C GLY A 175 22.53 4.81 -1.38
N PRO A 176 22.39 3.67 -2.07
CA PRO A 176 23.16 2.46 -1.76
C PRO A 176 24.61 2.51 -2.26
N PHE A 177 25.10 3.68 -2.68
CA PHE A 177 26.28 3.82 -3.52
C PHE A 177 27.19 4.94 -3.04
N VAL A 178 28.49 4.67 -2.97
CA VAL A 178 29.52 5.71 -2.77
C VAL A 178 29.50 6.70 -3.95
N VAL A 179 29.39 7.99 -3.66
CA VAL A 179 29.35 9.07 -4.66
C VAL A 179 30.68 9.84 -4.69
N SER A 180 31.28 9.96 -5.87
CA SER A 180 32.53 10.72 -6.04
C SER A 180 32.33 12.22 -5.79
N GLU A 181 33.38 12.91 -5.34
CA GLU A 181 33.33 14.34 -5.01
C GLU A 181 32.74 15.22 -6.12
N GLY A 182 33.15 15.01 -7.38
CA GLY A 182 32.62 15.77 -8.51
C GLY A 182 31.11 15.58 -8.70
N ARG A 183 30.59 14.36 -8.51
CA ARG A 183 29.15 14.08 -8.61
C ARG A 183 28.37 14.58 -7.42
N ARG A 184 28.96 14.54 -6.21
CA ARG A 184 28.38 15.18 -5.02
C ARG A 184 28.15 16.67 -5.29
N HIS A 185 29.16 17.36 -5.83
CA HIS A 185 29.04 18.78 -6.18
C HIS A 185 27.96 19.07 -7.24
N ILE A 186 27.88 18.24 -8.29
CA ILE A 186 26.84 18.40 -9.32
C ILE A 186 25.44 18.25 -8.73
N MET A 187 25.19 17.16 -8.00
CA MET A 187 23.90 16.91 -7.39
C MET A 187 23.53 17.99 -6.37
N ASN A 188 24.51 18.43 -5.57
CA ASN A 188 24.32 19.52 -4.63
C ASN A 188 23.92 20.83 -5.33
N SER A 189 24.61 21.20 -6.40
CA SER A 189 24.32 22.43 -7.14
C SER A 189 22.93 22.45 -7.80
N ALA A 190 22.38 21.27 -8.12
CA ALA A 190 21.08 21.14 -8.76
C ALA A 190 19.93 20.98 -7.75
N ALA A 191 20.06 20.07 -6.79
CA ALA A 191 18.99 19.67 -5.87
C ALA A 191 19.12 20.26 -4.46
N LEU A 192 20.28 20.85 -4.12
CA LEU A 192 20.62 21.38 -2.80
C LEU A 192 20.58 20.32 -1.68
N PHE A 193 21.10 19.14 -1.97
CA PHE A 193 21.36 18.05 -1.02
C PHE A 193 22.77 17.49 -1.18
N GLU A 194 23.35 16.95 -0.11
CA GLU A 194 24.62 16.25 -0.12
C GLU A 194 24.40 14.73 -0.22
N PRO A 195 24.64 14.09 -1.38
CA PRO A 195 24.43 12.66 -1.49
C PRO A 195 25.50 11.86 -0.76
N ARG A 196 25.07 10.88 0.04
CA ARG A 196 25.94 9.94 0.74
C ARG A 196 25.46 8.50 0.60
N GLU A 197 26.40 7.58 0.76
CA GLU A 197 26.05 6.18 0.89
C GLU A 197 25.32 5.93 2.22
N GLY A 198 24.23 5.17 2.18
CA GLY A 198 23.47 4.73 3.35
C GLY A 198 22.90 3.34 3.11
N ALA A 199 23.43 2.34 3.82
CA ALA A 199 23.05 0.94 3.64
C ALA A 199 21.58 0.66 4.04
N HIS A 200 21.02 1.45 4.96
CA HIS A 200 19.64 1.31 5.42
C HIS A 200 18.59 1.56 4.34
N ILE A 201 18.95 2.24 3.24
CA ILE A 201 18.06 2.39 2.08
C ILE A 201 17.71 1.03 1.44
N GLN A 202 18.54 0.00 1.66
CA GLN A 202 18.32 -1.37 1.20
C GLN A 202 17.70 -2.29 2.27
N ASP A 203 17.37 -1.75 3.45
CA ASP A 203 16.80 -2.50 4.56
C ASP A 203 15.26 -2.52 4.50
N SER A 204 14.64 -3.68 4.73
CA SER A 204 13.17 -3.82 4.71
C SER A 204 12.46 -2.93 5.75
N GLY A 205 13.13 -2.58 6.86
CA GLY A 205 12.64 -1.68 7.90
C GLY A 205 12.37 -0.26 7.41
N LEU A 206 13.04 0.19 6.33
CA LEU A 206 12.70 1.43 5.63
C LEU A 206 11.25 1.37 5.13
N CYS A 207 10.88 0.28 4.46
CA CYS A 207 9.52 0.06 3.97
C CYS A 207 8.55 -0.11 5.16
N GLY A 208 8.98 -0.85 6.19
CA GLY A 208 8.20 -1.09 7.42
C GLY A 208 7.73 0.17 8.13
N SER A 209 8.43 1.29 7.98
CA SER A 209 7.99 2.57 8.58
C SER A 209 6.61 3.04 8.10
N CYS A 210 6.25 2.80 6.83
CA CYS A 210 4.92 3.08 6.27
C CYS A 210 4.07 1.81 6.08
N HIS A 211 4.71 0.66 5.97
CA HIS A 211 4.09 -0.65 5.74
C HIS A 211 3.88 -1.47 7.03
N THR A 212 3.85 -0.77 8.16
CA THR A 212 3.29 -1.19 9.44
C THR A 212 2.47 -0.03 9.98
N LEU A 213 1.14 -0.12 9.89
CA LEU A 213 0.22 0.98 10.19
C LEU A 213 -0.75 0.57 11.30
N TYR A 214 -0.71 1.33 12.38
CA TYR A 214 -1.69 1.28 13.45
C TYR A 214 -2.63 2.48 13.34
N THR A 215 -3.93 2.23 13.33
CA THR A 215 -4.94 3.30 13.38
C THR A 215 -5.64 3.35 14.72
N HIS A 216 -6.09 4.53 15.11
CA HIS A 216 -6.77 4.75 16.39
C HIS A 216 -8.28 4.67 16.22
N SER A 217 -8.87 3.60 16.77
CA SER A 217 -10.33 3.43 16.79
C SER A 217 -10.98 4.54 17.61
N ARG A 218 -12.02 5.16 17.06
CA ARG A 218 -12.77 6.29 17.61
C ARG A 218 -14.14 5.82 18.13
N GLY A 219 -14.42 6.18 19.37
CA GLY A 219 -15.72 6.01 20.00
C GLY A 219 -16.55 7.29 19.95
N LYS A 220 -17.51 7.38 20.87
CA LYS A 220 -18.34 8.57 21.04
C LYS A 220 -17.46 9.80 21.33
N ASP A 221 -17.85 10.95 20.78
CA ASP A 221 -17.19 12.25 20.99
C ASP A 221 -15.72 12.26 20.53
N GLY A 222 -15.33 11.39 19.58
CA GLY A 222 -13.99 11.31 19.01
C GLY A 222 -12.92 10.64 19.90
N ALA A 223 -13.32 10.09 21.06
CA ALA A 223 -12.40 9.46 22.00
C ALA A 223 -11.70 8.22 21.39
N VAL A 224 -10.41 8.06 21.65
CA VAL A 224 -9.70 6.82 21.26
C VAL A 224 -10.14 5.68 22.18
N ILE A 225 -10.67 4.61 21.59
CA ILE A 225 -11.20 3.44 22.31
C ILE A 225 -10.42 2.16 22.01
N GLY A 226 -9.46 2.21 21.09
CA GLY A 226 -8.64 1.08 20.69
C GLY A 226 -7.60 1.45 19.66
N THR A 227 -6.74 0.49 19.35
CA THR A 227 -5.76 0.57 18.27
C THR A 227 -5.97 -0.64 17.38
N LEU A 228 -6.07 -0.41 16.07
CA LEU A 228 -6.24 -1.46 15.08
C LEU A 228 -4.94 -1.63 14.28
N PRO A 229 -4.38 -2.84 14.18
CA PRO A 229 -3.29 -3.13 13.26
C PRO A 229 -3.82 -3.17 11.82
N GLU A 230 -4.03 -2.00 11.20
CA GLU A 230 -4.69 -1.88 9.90
C GLU A 230 -3.90 -2.57 8.79
N GLN A 231 -2.60 -2.32 8.72
CA GLN A 231 -1.73 -2.87 7.68
C GLN A 231 -0.45 -3.40 8.32
N MET A 232 -0.18 -4.69 8.15
CA MET A 232 0.99 -5.36 8.75
C MET A 232 1.92 -6.09 7.76
N PRO A 233 2.08 -5.70 6.47
CA PRO A 233 2.93 -6.43 5.53
C PRO A 233 4.36 -6.66 6.01
N TYR A 234 4.98 -5.69 6.68
CA TYR A 234 6.35 -5.86 7.19
C TYR A 234 6.41 -6.92 8.30
N LEU A 235 5.51 -6.88 9.28
CA LEU A 235 5.47 -7.88 10.36
C LEU A 235 5.03 -9.27 9.85
N GLU A 236 4.15 -9.32 8.85
CA GLU A 236 3.80 -10.56 8.16
C GLU A 236 5.01 -11.18 7.45
N TRP A 237 5.85 -10.35 6.83
CA TRP A 237 7.12 -10.76 6.21
C TRP A 237 8.16 -11.17 7.24
N GLU A 238 8.31 -10.40 8.32
CA GLU A 238 9.24 -10.69 9.42
C GLU A 238 8.94 -12.05 10.07
N HIS A 239 7.66 -12.42 10.19
CA HIS A 239 7.22 -13.71 10.73
C HIS A 239 7.22 -14.86 9.71
N SER A 240 7.76 -14.65 8.51
CA SER A 240 7.91 -15.67 7.47
C SER A 240 9.33 -16.25 7.41
N ASN A 241 9.61 -17.12 6.44
CA ASN A 241 10.98 -17.56 6.14
C ASN A 241 11.74 -16.63 5.18
N TYR A 242 11.16 -15.51 4.74
CA TYR A 242 11.78 -14.59 3.78
C TYR A 242 12.89 -13.69 4.35
N PRO A 243 12.87 -13.27 5.63
CA PRO A 243 13.98 -12.52 6.22
C PRO A 243 15.31 -13.24 6.02
N GLY A 244 16.30 -12.51 5.47
CA GLY A 244 17.61 -13.06 5.11
C GLY A 244 17.68 -13.84 3.78
N ARG A 245 16.55 -14.07 3.10
CA ARG A 245 16.48 -14.61 1.73
C ARG A 245 16.18 -13.52 0.71
N GLU A 246 15.08 -12.78 0.93
CA GLU A 246 14.57 -11.74 0.03
C GLU A 246 14.03 -10.58 0.86
N SER A 247 14.47 -9.35 0.54
CA SER A 247 13.99 -8.12 1.16
C SER A 247 12.76 -7.58 0.45
N CYS A 248 12.11 -6.58 1.03
CA CYS A 248 11.04 -5.85 0.37
C CYS A 248 11.53 -5.29 -0.98
N GLN A 249 12.72 -4.68 -0.99
CA GLN A 249 13.34 -4.08 -2.16
C GLN A 249 13.62 -5.12 -3.24
N SER A 250 14.13 -6.32 -2.90
CA SER A 250 14.51 -7.30 -3.92
C SER A 250 13.32 -7.76 -4.79
N CYS A 251 12.10 -7.75 -4.24
CA CYS A 251 10.88 -8.10 -4.97
C CYS A 251 10.19 -6.87 -5.61
N HIS A 252 10.04 -5.79 -4.83
CA HIS A 252 9.24 -4.63 -5.23
C HIS A 252 10.03 -3.57 -6.03
N MET A 253 11.36 -3.60 -5.94
CA MET A 253 12.33 -2.74 -6.64
C MET A 253 13.42 -3.59 -7.31
N PRO A 254 13.05 -4.47 -8.27
CA PRO A 254 13.95 -5.47 -8.81
C PRO A 254 15.22 -4.85 -9.39
N THR A 255 16.35 -5.51 -9.15
CA THR A 255 17.64 -5.06 -9.65
C THR A 255 17.84 -5.43 -11.12
N LEU A 256 18.55 -4.59 -11.88
CA LEU A 256 19.02 -4.97 -13.22
C LEU A 256 20.17 -5.97 -13.12
N GLU A 257 20.21 -6.94 -14.05
CA GLU A 257 21.28 -7.94 -14.12
C GLU A 257 22.62 -7.34 -14.59
N LYS A 258 22.57 -6.29 -15.43
CA LYS A 258 23.74 -5.62 -15.99
C LYS A 258 24.01 -4.32 -15.25
N GLU A 259 25.28 -3.92 -15.25
CA GLU A 259 25.67 -2.61 -14.73
C GLU A 259 24.93 -1.48 -15.45
N MET A 260 24.41 -0.52 -14.69
CA MET A 260 23.67 0.62 -15.20
C MET A 260 24.04 1.88 -14.42
N PRO A 261 24.30 3.04 -15.08
CA PRO A 261 24.41 4.28 -14.36
C PRO A 261 23.08 4.67 -13.71
N VAL A 262 23.14 5.15 -12.48
CA VAL A 262 21.97 5.70 -11.76
C VAL A 262 21.65 7.15 -12.13
N SER A 263 22.42 7.77 -13.03
CA SER A 263 22.25 9.16 -13.48
C SER A 263 22.62 9.27 -14.95
N ALA A 264 21.82 9.98 -15.74
CA ALA A 264 22.12 10.30 -17.14
C ALA A 264 23.21 11.39 -17.25
N VAL A 265 23.45 12.14 -16.18
CA VAL A 265 24.45 13.21 -16.13
C VAL A 265 25.74 12.68 -15.50
N LEU A 266 26.75 12.44 -16.35
CA LEU A 266 28.07 11.92 -15.96
C LEU A 266 27.99 10.63 -15.13
N GLY A 267 26.97 9.79 -15.34
CA GLY A 267 26.77 8.55 -14.58
C GLY A 267 27.94 7.57 -14.72
N GLU A 268 28.22 6.88 -13.62
CA GLU A 268 29.11 5.71 -13.60
C GLU A 268 28.23 4.45 -13.60
N PRO A 269 28.49 3.46 -14.47
CA PRO A 269 27.85 2.16 -14.39
C PRO A 269 28.07 1.51 -13.02
N ARG A 270 27.02 0.89 -12.48
CA ARG A 270 27.05 0.19 -11.20
C ARG A 270 26.22 -1.08 -11.28
N GLU A 271 26.71 -2.15 -10.65
CA GLU A 271 25.87 -3.31 -10.33
C GLU A 271 24.81 -2.93 -9.28
N GLY A 272 23.71 -3.67 -9.24
CA GLY A 272 22.67 -3.48 -8.21
C GLY A 272 21.79 -2.24 -8.41
N PHE A 273 21.67 -1.72 -9.64
CA PHE A 273 20.66 -0.70 -9.95
C PHE A 273 19.28 -1.24 -9.59
N SER A 274 18.58 -0.59 -8.66
CA SER A 274 17.22 -0.95 -8.24
C SER A 274 16.19 -0.13 -9.01
N ARG A 275 15.28 -0.80 -9.73
CA ARG A 275 14.18 -0.13 -10.43
C ARG A 275 13.19 0.48 -9.44
N HIS A 276 12.64 1.65 -9.78
CA HIS A 276 11.71 2.38 -8.91
C HIS A 276 10.25 2.14 -9.30
N VAL A 277 9.94 0.92 -9.76
CA VAL A 277 8.60 0.51 -10.22
C VAL A 277 7.62 0.29 -9.08
N PHE A 278 8.10 -0.02 -7.87
CA PHE A 278 7.32 -0.29 -6.66
C PHE A 278 6.13 -1.22 -6.91
N ARG A 279 6.41 -2.41 -7.44
CA ARG A 279 5.39 -3.40 -7.83
C ARG A 279 4.45 -3.69 -6.67
N GLY A 280 3.16 -3.82 -6.92
CA GLY A 280 2.18 -4.07 -5.86
C GLY A 280 0.93 -4.75 -6.36
N GLY A 281 -0.20 -4.49 -5.69
CA GLY A 281 -1.49 -5.11 -6.03
C GLY A 281 -2.51 -4.19 -6.69
N ASN A 282 -2.21 -2.91 -6.93
CA ASN A 282 -3.22 -1.89 -7.24
C ASN A 282 -3.38 -1.60 -8.76
N PHE A 283 -3.38 -2.64 -9.59
CA PHE A 283 -3.60 -2.50 -11.04
C PHE A 283 -4.89 -1.72 -11.37
N PHE A 284 -5.96 -1.92 -10.60
CA PHE A 284 -7.24 -1.26 -10.80
C PHE A 284 -7.17 0.25 -10.54
N MET A 285 -6.53 0.66 -9.44
CA MET A 285 -6.37 2.07 -9.11
C MET A 285 -5.44 2.78 -10.11
N MET A 286 -4.37 2.12 -10.55
CA MET A 286 -3.48 2.66 -11.58
C MET A 286 -4.21 2.87 -12.92
N ARG A 287 -5.08 1.93 -13.32
CA ARG A 287 -5.97 2.12 -14.48
C ARG A 287 -6.93 3.31 -14.29
N MET A 288 -7.48 3.47 -13.09
CA MET A 288 -8.38 4.58 -12.76
C MET A 288 -7.65 5.93 -12.82
N LEU A 289 -6.44 6.00 -12.25
CA LEU A 289 -5.54 7.15 -12.33
C LEU A 289 -5.27 7.52 -13.79
N ASN A 290 -5.00 6.56 -14.66
CA ASN A 290 -4.74 6.85 -16.07
C ASN A 290 -6.01 7.34 -16.80
N ARG A 291 -7.15 6.66 -16.59
CA ARG A 291 -8.43 7.01 -17.23
C ARG A 291 -8.92 8.41 -16.84
N TYR A 292 -8.75 8.78 -15.57
CA TYR A 292 -9.21 10.05 -15.00
C TYR A 292 -8.08 11.04 -14.73
N ARG A 293 -6.95 10.87 -15.41
CA ARG A 293 -5.71 11.61 -15.19
C ARG A 293 -5.87 13.12 -15.11
N GLY A 294 -6.74 13.70 -15.94
CA GLY A 294 -7.01 15.14 -15.96
C GLY A 294 -7.72 15.63 -14.70
N GLU A 295 -8.71 14.88 -14.20
CA GLU A 295 -9.44 15.20 -12.97
C GLU A 295 -8.62 14.93 -11.69
N LEU A 296 -7.64 14.03 -11.77
CA LEU A 296 -6.79 13.61 -10.65
C LEU A 296 -5.41 14.27 -10.63
N GLY A 297 -5.08 15.07 -11.66
CA GLY A 297 -3.81 15.77 -11.76
C GLY A 297 -2.60 14.84 -11.90
N VAL A 298 -2.75 13.69 -12.55
CA VAL A 298 -1.68 12.70 -12.75
C VAL A 298 -0.61 13.26 -13.70
N THR A 299 0.63 13.27 -13.24
CA THR A 299 1.79 13.88 -13.93
C THR A 299 2.53 12.91 -14.86
N ALA A 300 2.55 11.61 -14.55
CA ALA A 300 3.17 10.58 -15.38
C ALA A 300 2.61 10.56 -16.81
N ALA A 301 3.41 10.23 -17.82
CA ALA A 301 2.87 10.06 -19.17
C ALA A 301 1.90 8.87 -19.20
N ALA A 302 0.95 8.88 -20.15
CA ALA A 302 -0.05 7.81 -20.25
C ALA A 302 0.60 6.44 -20.49
N GLY A 303 1.61 6.42 -21.37
CA GLY A 303 2.37 5.22 -21.68
C GLY A 303 3.15 4.67 -20.49
N ASP A 304 3.73 5.53 -19.65
CA ASP A 304 4.49 5.10 -18.47
C ASP A 304 3.56 4.43 -17.46
N LEU A 305 2.42 5.05 -17.17
CA LEU A 305 1.43 4.48 -16.25
C LEU A 305 0.79 3.19 -16.82
N GLU A 306 0.57 3.10 -18.14
CA GLU A 306 0.14 1.86 -18.82
C GLU A 306 1.18 0.75 -18.69
N ASN A 307 2.46 1.08 -18.84
CA ASN A 307 3.57 0.15 -18.63
C ASN A 307 3.61 -0.34 -17.18
N SER A 308 3.48 0.56 -16.19
CA SER A 308 3.42 0.17 -14.78
C SER A 308 2.21 -0.72 -14.46
N VAL A 309 1.05 -0.47 -15.07
CA VAL A 309 -0.14 -1.34 -14.97
C VAL A 309 0.16 -2.74 -15.53
N ARG A 310 0.78 -2.81 -16.72
CA ARG A 310 1.13 -4.08 -17.36
C ARG A 310 2.11 -4.87 -16.52
N GLU A 311 3.21 -4.26 -16.08
CA GLU A 311 4.20 -4.91 -15.21
C GLU A 311 3.58 -5.40 -13.89
N THR A 312 2.66 -4.62 -13.32
CA THR A 312 1.93 -5.01 -12.10
C THR A 312 1.09 -6.28 -12.34
N ILE A 313 0.36 -6.35 -13.45
CA ILE A 313 -0.46 -7.52 -13.79
C ILE A 313 0.42 -8.75 -14.06
N GLU A 314 1.50 -8.59 -14.83
CA GLU A 314 2.46 -9.66 -15.12
C GLU A 314 3.08 -10.21 -13.82
N HIS A 315 3.45 -9.34 -12.88
CA HIS A 315 3.95 -9.74 -11.57
C HIS A 315 2.90 -10.50 -10.76
N LEU A 316 1.66 -10.00 -10.70
CA LEU A 316 0.57 -10.65 -9.96
C LEU A 316 0.28 -12.07 -10.51
N GLN A 317 0.33 -12.24 -11.82
CA GLN A 317 0.04 -13.51 -12.49
C GLN A 317 1.19 -14.54 -12.44
N SER A 318 2.44 -14.09 -12.26
CA SER A 318 3.61 -14.97 -12.31
C SER A 318 4.22 -15.27 -10.93
N ALA A 319 4.09 -14.34 -9.98
CA ALA A 319 4.85 -14.34 -8.74
C ALA A 319 4.01 -14.31 -7.46
N SER A 320 2.67 -14.21 -7.54
CA SER A 320 1.84 -14.14 -6.32
C SER A 320 1.44 -15.51 -5.77
N ALA A 321 0.99 -16.42 -6.62
CA ALA A 321 0.46 -17.70 -6.18
C ALA A 321 0.62 -18.81 -7.22
N GLU A 322 0.53 -20.04 -6.76
CA GLU A 322 0.38 -21.26 -7.56
C GLU A 322 -0.91 -21.98 -7.14
N LEU A 323 -1.52 -22.68 -8.08
CA LEU A 323 -2.78 -23.39 -7.88
C LEU A 323 -2.70 -24.78 -8.51
N GLU A 324 -3.11 -25.80 -7.77
CA GLU A 324 -3.23 -27.17 -8.25
C GLU A 324 -4.62 -27.72 -7.93
N VAL A 325 -5.16 -28.54 -8.82
CA VAL A 325 -6.43 -29.23 -8.60
C VAL A 325 -6.30 -30.70 -8.96
N THR A 326 -6.73 -31.55 -8.03
CA THR A 326 -6.94 -32.99 -8.28
C THR A 326 -8.39 -33.31 -8.06
N ALA A 327 -8.95 -34.25 -8.83
CA ALA A 327 -10.35 -34.61 -8.69
C ALA A 327 -10.60 -36.07 -9.02
N ARG A 328 -11.68 -36.62 -8.46
CA ARG A 328 -12.13 -38.00 -8.67
C ARG A 328 -13.65 -38.08 -8.59
N LYS A 329 -14.21 -39.06 -9.29
CA LYS A 329 -15.61 -39.45 -9.11
C LYS A 329 -15.73 -40.25 -7.81
N LYS A 330 -16.50 -39.73 -6.84
CA LYS A 330 -16.71 -40.41 -5.54
C LYS A 330 -17.88 -41.38 -5.60
N THR A 331 -18.98 -40.96 -6.23
CA THR A 331 -20.19 -41.78 -6.45
C THR A 331 -20.67 -41.59 -7.90
N ALA A 332 -21.77 -42.22 -8.29
CA ALA A 332 -22.39 -41.96 -9.59
C ALA A 332 -22.76 -40.47 -9.79
N SER A 333 -23.15 -39.79 -8.72
CA SER A 333 -23.69 -38.41 -8.71
C SER A 333 -22.81 -37.40 -7.99
N THR A 334 -21.59 -37.75 -7.59
CA THR A 334 -20.72 -36.82 -6.84
C THR A 334 -19.30 -36.86 -7.33
N VAL A 335 -18.77 -35.67 -7.64
CA VAL A 335 -17.36 -35.43 -7.95
C VAL A 335 -16.70 -34.74 -6.76
N GLU A 336 -15.58 -35.27 -6.31
CA GLU A 336 -14.74 -34.62 -5.29
C GLU A 336 -13.51 -34.00 -5.95
N ALA A 337 -13.20 -32.76 -5.60
CA ALA A 337 -11.96 -32.09 -5.97
C ALA A 337 -11.22 -31.63 -4.71
N VAL A 338 -9.89 -31.59 -4.79
CA VAL A 338 -9.00 -31.00 -3.80
C VAL A 338 -8.21 -29.91 -4.51
N VAL A 339 -8.35 -28.69 -4.00
CA VAL A 339 -7.69 -27.49 -4.51
C VAL A 339 -6.57 -27.15 -3.54
N GLN A 340 -5.33 -27.12 -4.02
CA GLN A 340 -4.17 -26.68 -3.26
C GLN A 340 -3.74 -25.30 -3.77
N ILE A 341 -3.61 -24.35 -2.86
CA ILE A 341 -3.13 -23.00 -3.16
C ILE A 341 -1.80 -22.81 -2.46
N ARG A 342 -0.82 -22.25 -3.18
CA ARG A 342 0.47 -21.86 -2.62
C ARG A 342 0.65 -20.36 -2.74
N ASN A 343 0.95 -19.70 -1.63
CA ASN A 343 1.38 -18.31 -1.61
C ASN A 343 2.88 -18.23 -1.91
N LYS A 344 3.24 -17.39 -2.88
CA LYS A 344 4.64 -17.13 -3.30
C LYS A 344 5.16 -15.78 -2.81
N ALA A 345 4.32 -14.96 -2.19
CA ALA A 345 4.72 -13.74 -1.53
C ALA A 345 5.33 -14.02 -0.14
N GLY A 346 6.20 -13.13 0.31
CA GLY A 346 6.81 -13.20 1.64
C GLY A 346 5.90 -12.76 2.79
N HIS A 347 4.73 -12.20 2.50
CA HIS A 347 3.72 -11.73 3.45
C HIS A 347 2.38 -12.43 3.16
N LYS A 348 1.30 -12.11 3.90
CA LYS A 348 -0.01 -12.70 3.60
C LYS A 348 -0.49 -12.32 2.19
N LEU A 349 -1.33 -13.14 1.57
CA LEU A 349 -1.92 -12.87 0.25
C LEU A 349 -3.46 -12.86 0.33
N PRO A 350 -4.10 -11.71 0.05
CA PRO A 350 -3.50 -10.37 -0.09
C PRO A 350 -3.02 -9.79 1.25
N THR A 351 -1.99 -8.94 1.24
CA THR A 351 -1.53 -8.19 2.43
C THR A 351 -2.09 -6.75 2.44
N ALA A 352 -1.80 -6.01 3.50
CA ALA A 352 -2.09 -4.60 3.70
C ALA A 352 -3.59 -4.29 3.80
N TYR A 353 -4.01 -3.17 3.19
CA TYR A 353 -5.32 -2.56 3.38
C TYR A 353 -6.51 -3.56 3.23
N PRO A 354 -7.45 -3.59 4.19
CA PRO A 354 -8.46 -4.64 4.33
C PRO A 354 -9.52 -4.69 3.22
N SER A 355 -9.55 -3.74 2.28
CA SER A 355 -10.45 -3.85 1.11
C SER A 355 -10.07 -4.96 0.13
N ARG A 356 -8.83 -5.47 0.24
CA ARG A 356 -8.28 -6.47 -0.67
C ARG A 356 -8.79 -7.85 -0.32
N ARG A 357 -9.14 -8.62 -1.35
CA ARG A 357 -9.53 -10.03 -1.21
C ARG A 357 -9.00 -10.88 -2.36
N SER A 358 -8.73 -12.15 -2.08
CA SER A 358 -8.61 -13.19 -3.10
C SER A 358 -9.65 -14.28 -2.86
N TRP A 359 -10.07 -14.99 -3.89
CA TRP A 359 -11.10 -16.03 -3.77
C TRP A 359 -10.98 -17.08 -4.86
N LEU A 360 -11.59 -18.23 -4.64
CA LEU A 360 -11.68 -19.29 -5.64
C LEU A 360 -12.94 -19.11 -6.49
N HIS A 361 -12.76 -19.09 -7.81
CA HIS A 361 -13.84 -19.33 -8.79
C HIS A 361 -13.69 -20.76 -9.31
N VAL A 362 -14.71 -21.58 -9.10
CA VAL A 362 -14.70 -23.00 -9.46
C VAL A 362 -15.85 -23.30 -10.40
N THR A 363 -15.56 -23.98 -11.50
CA THR A 363 -16.57 -24.47 -12.43
C THR A 363 -16.39 -25.96 -12.69
N LEU A 364 -17.50 -26.68 -12.85
CA LEU A 364 -17.54 -28.06 -13.34
C LEU A 364 -18.47 -28.11 -14.55
N ARG A 365 -17.94 -28.62 -15.67
CA ARG A 365 -18.68 -28.85 -16.91
C ARG A 365 -18.73 -30.33 -17.25
N ASP A 366 -19.81 -30.77 -17.88
CA ASP A 366 -19.97 -32.15 -18.34
C ASP A 366 -19.27 -32.43 -19.69
N ALA A 367 -19.59 -33.59 -20.28
CA ALA A 367 -19.03 -34.02 -21.57
C ALA A 367 -19.44 -33.14 -22.75
N ASP A 368 -20.62 -32.51 -22.67
CA ASP A 368 -21.16 -31.62 -23.70
C ASP A 368 -20.71 -30.16 -23.50
N GLY A 369 -20.06 -29.87 -22.37
CA GLY A 369 -19.57 -28.55 -22.01
C GLY A 369 -20.58 -27.72 -21.21
N GLU A 370 -21.71 -28.30 -20.83
CA GLU A 370 -22.74 -27.65 -20.03
C GLU A 370 -22.28 -27.46 -18.59
N LEU A 371 -22.65 -26.32 -17.99
CA LEU A 371 -22.26 -25.96 -16.63
C LEU A 371 -23.12 -26.72 -15.61
N VAL A 372 -22.47 -27.51 -14.75
CA VAL A 372 -23.14 -28.33 -13.73
C VAL A 372 -22.95 -27.75 -12.33
N PHE A 373 -21.79 -27.14 -12.07
CA PHE A 373 -21.48 -26.45 -10.81
C PHE A 373 -20.71 -25.17 -11.09
N GLU A 374 -21.03 -24.09 -10.39
CA GLU A 374 -20.25 -22.85 -10.38
C GLU A 374 -20.36 -22.16 -9.03
N SER A 375 -19.22 -21.74 -8.48
CA SER A 375 -19.11 -20.94 -7.25
C SER A 375 -18.09 -19.82 -7.46
N GLY A 376 -18.37 -18.62 -6.92
CA GLY A 376 -17.41 -17.52 -6.85
C GLY A 376 -17.24 -16.70 -8.13
N ARG A 377 -18.25 -16.65 -9.01
CA ARG A 377 -18.18 -15.86 -10.26
C ARG A 377 -18.11 -14.36 -9.96
N LEU A 378 -17.14 -13.66 -10.55
CA LEU A 378 -17.08 -12.20 -10.54
C LEU A 378 -18.22 -11.62 -11.40
N GLN A 379 -18.98 -10.70 -10.83
CA GLN A 379 -20.07 -10.01 -11.52
C GLN A 379 -19.61 -8.67 -12.10
N PRO A 380 -20.29 -8.12 -13.13
CA PRO A 380 -19.89 -6.87 -13.77
C PRO A 380 -19.83 -5.63 -12.84
N ASP A 381 -20.55 -5.65 -11.72
CA ASP A 381 -20.52 -4.59 -10.69
C ASP A 381 -19.36 -4.76 -9.68
N GLY A 382 -18.55 -5.81 -9.85
CA GLY A 382 -17.43 -6.15 -8.97
C GLY A 382 -17.83 -6.98 -7.74
N SER A 383 -19.11 -7.33 -7.57
CA SER A 383 -19.54 -8.28 -6.54
C SER A 383 -19.17 -9.72 -6.92
N ILE A 384 -19.11 -10.60 -5.92
CA ILE A 384 -18.91 -12.04 -6.14
C ILE A 384 -20.25 -12.76 -5.92
N ALA A 385 -20.66 -13.56 -6.91
CA ALA A 385 -21.84 -14.40 -6.77
C ALA A 385 -21.65 -15.41 -5.62
N GLY A 386 -22.58 -15.39 -4.66
CA GLY A 386 -22.53 -16.23 -3.45
C GLY A 386 -21.90 -15.56 -2.23
N ASN A 387 -21.24 -14.41 -2.38
CA ASN A 387 -20.59 -13.76 -1.24
C ASN A 387 -21.59 -13.08 -0.29
N ASP A 388 -21.70 -13.61 0.93
CA ASP A 388 -22.52 -13.07 2.00
C ASP A 388 -22.26 -11.58 2.31
N ASN A 389 -21.00 -11.11 2.31
CA ASN A 389 -20.69 -9.72 2.66
C ASN A 389 -21.08 -8.72 1.57
N ASP A 390 -21.06 -9.15 0.31
CA ASP A 390 -21.51 -8.33 -0.82
C ASP A 390 -23.05 -8.20 -0.80
N MET A 391 -23.77 -9.23 -0.35
CA MET A 391 -25.24 -9.21 -0.20
C MET A 391 -25.72 -8.46 1.05
N ASP A 392 -25.05 -8.67 2.20
CA ASP A 392 -25.42 -8.12 3.50
C ASP A 392 -24.16 -7.60 4.22
N PRO A 393 -24.05 -6.29 4.53
CA PRO A 393 -22.87 -5.72 5.18
C PRO A 393 -22.60 -6.29 6.59
N GLY A 394 -23.59 -6.92 7.24
CA GLY A 394 -23.45 -7.55 8.55
C GLY A 394 -22.97 -9.00 8.52
N ARG A 395 -22.86 -9.62 7.34
CA ARG A 395 -22.48 -11.02 7.15
C ARG A 395 -21.16 -11.15 6.40
N TYR A 396 -20.56 -12.34 6.43
CA TYR A 396 -19.35 -12.67 5.69
C TYR A 396 -19.19 -14.18 5.56
N GLU A 397 -18.51 -14.62 4.49
CA GLU A 397 -18.18 -16.03 4.29
C GLU A 397 -17.24 -16.52 5.41
N PRO A 398 -17.52 -17.66 6.07
CA PRO A 398 -16.55 -18.31 6.93
C PRO A 398 -15.32 -18.79 6.13
N HIS A 399 -14.34 -19.35 6.83
CA HIS A 399 -13.30 -20.14 6.17
C HIS A 399 -13.84 -21.57 5.99
N TYR A 400 -13.84 -22.07 4.76
CA TYR A 400 -14.31 -23.42 4.45
C TYR A 400 -13.12 -24.36 4.33
N GLU A 401 -13.20 -25.53 4.97
CA GLU A 401 -12.34 -26.69 4.67
C GLU A 401 -12.91 -27.52 3.49
N THR A 402 -14.24 -27.49 3.33
CA THR A 402 -14.96 -28.16 2.25
C THR A 402 -16.14 -27.31 1.84
N ILE A 403 -16.32 -27.14 0.53
CA ILE A 403 -17.50 -26.51 -0.09
C ILE A 403 -18.32 -27.60 -0.78
N ASP A 404 -19.62 -27.66 -0.48
CA ASP A 404 -20.55 -28.57 -1.14
C ASP A 404 -21.86 -27.93 -1.61
N ASP A 405 -22.03 -26.62 -1.38
CA ASP A 405 -23.08 -25.80 -1.97
C ASP A 405 -22.49 -24.77 -2.95
N PRO A 406 -23.03 -24.62 -4.18
CA PRO A 406 -22.53 -23.64 -5.15
C PRO A 406 -22.70 -22.17 -4.72
N SER A 407 -23.50 -21.90 -3.68
CA SER A 407 -23.64 -20.56 -3.10
C SER A 407 -22.52 -20.19 -2.12
N GLU A 408 -21.75 -21.17 -1.61
CA GLU A 408 -20.61 -20.92 -0.73
C GLU A 408 -19.37 -20.53 -1.54
N VAL A 409 -18.57 -19.59 -1.03
CA VAL A 409 -17.36 -19.13 -1.73
C VAL A 409 -16.17 -19.07 -0.78
N GLN A 410 -15.06 -19.72 -1.14
CA GLN A 410 -13.82 -19.58 -0.39
C GLN A 410 -13.18 -18.21 -0.68
N ILE A 411 -13.29 -17.29 0.28
CA ILE A 411 -12.71 -15.94 0.21
C ILE A 411 -11.64 -15.77 1.29
N TYR A 412 -10.44 -15.37 0.85
CA TYR A 412 -9.28 -14.99 1.66
C TYR A 412 -9.24 -13.47 1.84
N GLU A 413 -9.63 -13.00 3.03
CA GLU A 413 -9.83 -11.58 3.30
C GLU A 413 -9.72 -11.27 4.80
N GLY A 414 -9.62 -9.98 5.12
CA GLY A 414 -9.82 -9.48 6.47
C GLY A 414 -11.25 -8.95 6.64
N ILE A 415 -11.96 -9.38 7.69
CA ILE A 415 -13.25 -8.80 8.09
C ILE A 415 -13.07 -8.11 9.43
N LEU A 416 -13.40 -6.82 9.47
CA LEU A 416 -13.28 -5.97 10.65
C LEU A 416 -14.57 -5.98 11.47
N ALA A 417 -14.42 -5.79 12.77
CA ALA A 417 -15.54 -5.61 13.69
C ALA A 417 -15.34 -4.43 14.64
N GLY A 418 -16.44 -3.74 14.92
CA GLY A 418 -16.52 -2.68 15.92
C GLY A 418 -16.47 -3.21 17.37
N PRO A 419 -16.46 -2.32 18.36
CA PRO A 419 -16.41 -2.68 19.78
C PRO A 419 -17.62 -3.50 20.25
N ASP A 420 -18.78 -3.34 19.60
CA ASP A 420 -20.00 -4.12 19.83
C ASP A 420 -20.01 -5.48 19.11
N GLY A 421 -18.98 -5.75 18.32
CA GLY A 421 -18.80 -6.96 17.52
C GLY A 421 -19.55 -6.97 16.19
N GLN A 422 -20.16 -5.85 15.79
CA GLN A 422 -20.76 -5.74 14.47
C GLN A 422 -19.69 -5.61 13.39
N VAL A 423 -19.93 -6.26 12.25
CA VAL A 423 -19.07 -6.14 11.07
C VAL A 423 -19.09 -4.69 10.60
N THR A 424 -17.92 -4.17 10.24
CA THR A 424 -17.78 -2.80 9.75
C THR A 424 -16.71 -2.72 8.66
N THR A 425 -16.82 -1.66 7.85
CA THR A 425 -15.75 -1.22 6.94
C THR A 425 -15.28 0.19 7.27
N GLY A 426 -15.69 0.76 8.41
CA GLY A 426 -15.11 1.99 8.95
C GLY A 426 -13.81 1.65 9.67
N LEU A 427 -12.69 2.17 9.17
CA LEU A 427 -11.36 1.87 9.70
C LEU A 427 -11.24 2.35 11.15
N LEU A 428 -11.71 3.56 11.41
CA LEU A 428 -11.65 4.15 12.73
C LEU A 428 -12.80 3.70 13.61
N THR A 429 -13.81 3.01 13.09
CA THR A 429 -14.79 2.31 13.93
C THR A 429 -14.30 0.92 14.36
N ALA A 430 -13.50 0.26 13.52
CA ALA A 430 -13.02 -1.09 13.75
C ALA A 430 -12.04 -1.15 14.92
N THR A 431 -12.17 -2.19 15.75
CA THR A 431 -11.28 -2.43 16.91
C THR A 431 -10.54 -3.76 16.82
N ARG A 432 -10.95 -4.65 15.90
CA ARG A 432 -10.31 -5.95 15.67
C ARG A 432 -10.70 -6.53 14.31
N TYR A 433 -9.93 -7.53 13.90
CA TYR A 433 -10.36 -8.50 12.89
C TYR A 433 -11.21 -9.60 13.53
N THR A 434 -12.39 -9.87 12.99
CA THR A 434 -13.22 -11.04 13.36
C THR A 434 -12.89 -12.25 12.48
N LYS A 435 -12.42 -12.01 11.25
CA LYS A 435 -11.85 -13.00 10.33
C LYS A 435 -10.57 -12.40 9.74
N ASP A 436 -9.54 -13.21 9.67
CA ASP A 436 -8.32 -12.97 8.89
C ASP A 436 -7.78 -14.34 8.50
N ASN A 437 -8.18 -14.79 7.32
CA ASN A 437 -7.71 -16.02 6.70
C ASN A 437 -6.84 -15.74 5.48
N ARG A 438 -6.28 -14.53 5.31
CA ARG A 438 -5.42 -14.20 4.16
C ARG A 438 -4.26 -15.20 4.09
N LEU A 439 -3.98 -15.74 2.89
CA LEU A 439 -3.08 -16.90 2.70
C LEU A 439 -1.70 -16.62 3.29
N LEU A 440 -1.19 -17.53 4.12
CA LEU A 440 0.06 -17.31 4.85
C LEU A 440 1.30 -17.53 3.97
N PRO A 441 2.39 -16.75 4.13
CA PRO A 441 3.63 -16.97 3.40
C PRO A 441 4.35 -18.24 3.90
N GLU A 442 5.29 -18.74 3.10
CA GLU A 442 6.14 -19.88 3.49
C GLU A 442 6.87 -19.59 4.82
N GLY A 443 6.81 -20.55 5.75
CA GLY A 443 7.47 -20.43 7.06
C GLY A 443 6.64 -19.82 8.18
N PHE A 444 5.51 -19.19 7.85
CA PHE A 444 4.65 -18.56 8.86
C PHE A 444 3.97 -19.61 9.76
N ASP A 445 4.31 -19.64 11.05
CA ASP A 445 3.59 -20.45 12.05
C ASP A 445 2.48 -19.62 12.72
N LYS A 446 1.23 -19.94 12.37
CA LYS A 446 0.05 -19.25 12.92
C LYS A 446 -0.14 -19.40 14.43
N ARG A 447 0.52 -20.38 15.07
CA ARG A 447 0.41 -20.62 16.53
C ARG A 447 1.34 -19.71 17.33
N THR A 448 2.42 -19.23 16.72
CA THR A 448 3.40 -18.34 17.35
C THR A 448 3.27 -16.90 16.89
N ALA A 449 2.43 -16.65 15.87
CA ALA A 449 2.16 -15.32 15.34
C ALA A 449 1.66 -14.37 16.45
N PRO A 450 2.24 -13.16 16.57
CA PRO A 450 1.76 -12.15 17.50
C PRO A 450 0.34 -11.70 17.12
N ALA A 451 -0.35 -11.08 18.08
CA ALA A 451 -1.77 -10.73 17.96
C ALA A 451 -2.10 -9.88 16.72
N ASP A 452 -1.17 -9.04 16.29
CA ASP A 452 -1.32 -8.07 15.19
C ASP A 452 -1.36 -8.73 13.81
N ILE A 453 -0.76 -9.92 13.67
CA ILE A 453 -0.74 -10.69 12.42
C ILE A 453 -1.38 -12.07 12.57
N ALA A 454 -2.03 -12.33 13.72
CA ALA A 454 -2.64 -13.61 14.00
C ALA A 454 -3.73 -13.98 12.98
N VAL A 455 -3.88 -15.27 12.72
CA VAL A 455 -5.02 -15.81 11.97
C VAL A 455 -6.26 -15.71 12.84
N ARG A 456 -7.39 -15.26 12.27
CA ARG A 456 -8.67 -15.11 12.98
C ARG A 456 -9.80 -15.83 12.25
N GLY A 457 -10.74 -16.38 13.01
CA GLY A 457 -11.86 -17.18 12.47
C GLY A 457 -11.48 -18.64 12.25
N GLY A 458 -12.28 -19.38 11.46
CA GLY A 458 -12.13 -20.83 11.29
C GLY A 458 -10.74 -21.31 10.82
N ALA A 459 -10.04 -20.48 10.05
CA ALA A 459 -8.68 -20.76 9.56
C ALA A 459 -7.64 -20.93 10.69
N SER A 460 -7.90 -20.47 11.92
CA SER A 460 -6.98 -20.68 13.05
C SER A 460 -6.91 -22.16 13.44
N GLU A 461 -8.04 -22.85 13.37
CA GLU A 461 -8.19 -24.25 13.78
C GLU A 461 -8.00 -25.24 12.62
N ASP A 462 -8.10 -24.78 11.37
CA ASP A 462 -7.95 -25.66 10.21
C ASP A 462 -6.50 -26.20 10.08
N GLY A 463 -6.36 -27.53 10.00
CA GLY A 463 -5.06 -28.19 9.80
C GLY A 463 -4.50 -28.07 8.37
N SER A 464 -5.32 -27.82 7.35
CA SER A 464 -4.87 -27.58 5.97
C SER A 464 -4.36 -26.17 5.74
N PHE A 465 -4.93 -25.18 6.43
CA PHE A 465 -4.46 -23.79 6.40
C PHE A 465 -3.18 -23.59 7.23
N ARG A 466 -2.04 -23.39 6.56
CA ARG A 466 -0.71 -23.29 7.21
C ARG A 466 0.23 -22.36 6.44
N GLY A 467 1.42 -22.12 7.01
CA GLY A 467 2.48 -21.39 6.31
C GLY A 467 2.72 -21.95 4.91
N GLY A 468 2.63 -21.09 3.90
CA GLY A 468 2.80 -21.39 2.49
C GLY A 468 1.51 -21.56 1.71
N GLY A 469 0.33 -21.70 2.33
CA GLY A 469 -0.93 -21.77 1.61
C GLY A 469 -2.05 -22.55 2.29
N ASP A 470 -2.95 -23.11 1.48
CA ASP A 470 -4.20 -23.72 1.93
C ASP A 470 -4.61 -24.91 1.06
N THR A 471 -5.46 -25.79 1.57
CA THR A 471 -6.01 -26.94 0.84
C THR A 471 -7.50 -27.08 1.10
N ILE A 472 -8.31 -26.92 0.06
CA ILE A 472 -9.77 -26.88 0.16
C ILE A 472 -10.40 -28.06 -0.59
N GLY A 473 -11.35 -28.72 0.05
CA GLY A 473 -12.19 -29.74 -0.57
C GLY A 473 -13.39 -29.14 -1.30
N TYR A 474 -13.76 -29.72 -2.44
CA TYR A 474 -15.04 -29.48 -3.09
C TYR A 474 -15.77 -30.80 -3.27
N ARG A 475 -17.06 -30.82 -2.97
CA ARG A 475 -17.95 -31.94 -3.24
C ARG A 475 -19.12 -31.46 -4.07
N MET A 476 -19.03 -31.71 -5.38
CA MET A 476 -19.97 -31.20 -6.36
C MET A 476 -20.97 -32.30 -6.70
N ASP A 477 -22.26 -32.02 -6.52
CA ASP A 477 -23.36 -32.85 -7.02
C ASP A 477 -23.45 -32.69 -8.54
N VAL A 478 -23.35 -33.80 -9.25
CA VAL A 478 -23.44 -33.86 -10.72
C VAL A 478 -24.70 -34.60 -11.18
N GLY A 479 -25.59 -34.97 -10.26
CA GLY A 479 -26.83 -35.68 -10.54
C GLY A 479 -26.60 -36.93 -11.39
N ASP A 480 -27.41 -37.10 -12.44
CA ASP A 480 -27.29 -38.19 -13.40
C ASP A 480 -26.50 -37.79 -14.67
N THR A 481 -25.93 -36.59 -14.72
CA THR A 481 -25.23 -36.07 -15.89
C THR A 481 -23.99 -36.92 -16.18
N PRO A 482 -23.79 -37.47 -17.39
CA PRO A 482 -22.64 -38.31 -17.68
C PRO A 482 -21.33 -37.50 -17.76
N GLY A 483 -20.24 -38.10 -17.30
CA GLY A 483 -18.90 -37.58 -17.53
C GLY A 483 -18.39 -37.89 -18.96
N PRO A 484 -17.14 -37.50 -19.28
CA PRO A 484 -16.15 -36.92 -18.39
C PRO A 484 -16.51 -35.50 -17.95
N TYR A 485 -16.10 -35.11 -16.74
CA TYR A 485 -16.26 -33.75 -16.25
C TYR A 485 -14.96 -32.97 -16.38
N THR A 486 -15.04 -31.72 -16.80
CA THR A 486 -13.93 -30.76 -16.75
C THR A 486 -14.11 -29.85 -15.55
N ILE A 487 -13.10 -29.77 -14.69
CA ILE A 487 -13.06 -28.83 -13.57
C ILE A 487 -12.01 -27.76 -13.87
N GLU A 488 -12.41 -26.50 -13.77
CA GLU A 488 -11.53 -25.34 -13.87
C GLU A 488 -11.64 -24.52 -12.58
N VAL A 489 -10.48 -24.21 -12.01
CA VAL A 489 -10.34 -23.45 -10.77
C VAL A 489 -9.45 -22.25 -11.06
N SER A 490 -9.88 -21.07 -10.65
CA SER A 490 -9.08 -19.84 -10.74
C SER A 490 -9.02 -19.16 -9.37
N LEU A 491 -7.81 -18.78 -8.94
CA LEU A 491 -7.61 -17.89 -7.81
C LEU A 491 -7.69 -16.46 -8.31
N TRP A 492 -8.77 -15.77 -7.97
CA TRP A 492 -8.98 -14.36 -8.31
C TRP A 492 -8.49 -13.42 -7.22
N TYR A 493 -8.24 -12.18 -7.57
CA TYR A 493 -7.84 -11.09 -6.68
C TYR A 493 -8.50 -9.78 -7.07
N GLN A 494 -8.91 -9.01 -6.06
CA GLN A 494 -9.55 -7.71 -6.21
C GLN A 494 -8.97 -6.73 -5.17
N PRO A 495 -8.38 -5.60 -5.59
CA PRO A 495 -7.76 -4.63 -4.67
C PRO A 495 -8.78 -3.85 -3.85
N ILE A 496 -9.95 -3.57 -4.43
CA ILE A 496 -11.06 -2.88 -3.77
C ILE A 496 -12.30 -3.74 -3.95
N SER A 497 -12.68 -4.46 -2.90
CA SER A 497 -13.89 -5.29 -2.91
C SER A 497 -15.17 -4.46 -3.02
N PHE A 498 -16.22 -5.10 -3.54
CA PHE A 498 -17.52 -4.46 -3.76
C PHE A 498 -18.04 -3.74 -2.52
N ARG A 499 -18.03 -4.40 -1.35
CA ARG A 499 -18.50 -3.80 -0.10
C ARG A 499 -17.70 -2.56 0.29
N TRP A 500 -16.39 -2.60 0.09
CA TRP A 500 -15.50 -1.48 0.42
C TRP A 500 -15.65 -0.31 -0.55
N ALA A 501 -15.92 -0.55 -1.83
CA ALA A 501 -16.25 0.53 -2.76
C ALA A 501 -17.61 1.18 -2.41
N HIS A 502 -18.63 0.36 -2.15
CA HIS A 502 -20.00 0.83 -1.95
C HIS A 502 -20.28 1.31 -0.52
N ASN A 503 -19.37 1.12 0.43
CA ASN A 503 -19.49 1.75 1.75
C ASN A 503 -19.46 3.29 1.67
N LEU A 504 -19.01 3.85 0.55
CA LEU A 504 -18.96 5.29 0.30
C LEU A 504 -20.29 5.83 -0.24
N ALA A 505 -21.18 4.97 -0.75
CA ALA A 505 -22.44 5.38 -1.39
C ALA A 505 -23.41 6.17 -0.49
N PRO A 506 -23.53 5.89 0.82
CA PRO A 506 -24.38 6.66 1.71
C PRO A 506 -23.90 8.11 1.97
N TYR A 507 -22.66 8.46 1.61
CA TYR A 507 -22.03 9.71 1.99
C TYR A 507 -22.12 10.75 0.87
N ASP A 508 -22.73 11.90 1.16
CA ASP A 508 -22.92 12.98 0.19
C ASP A 508 -21.74 13.98 0.18
N ALA A 509 -20.55 13.51 -0.21
CA ALA A 509 -19.35 14.34 -0.36
C ALA A 509 -18.81 14.35 -1.80
N PHE A 510 -18.00 15.35 -2.14
CA PHE A 510 -17.42 15.43 -3.49
C PHE A 510 -16.53 14.21 -3.78
N GLU A 511 -15.67 13.83 -2.83
CA GLU A 511 -14.70 12.76 -2.99
C GLU A 511 -15.38 11.39 -3.12
N THR A 512 -16.40 11.12 -2.29
CA THR A 512 -17.16 9.86 -2.31
C THR A 512 -17.94 9.71 -3.62
N ARG A 513 -18.68 10.74 -4.05
CA ARG A 513 -19.42 10.74 -5.33
C ARG A 513 -18.48 10.57 -6.54
N ARG A 514 -17.31 11.22 -6.52
CA ARG A 514 -16.32 11.11 -7.60
C ARG A 514 -15.75 9.70 -7.69
N PHE A 515 -15.32 9.12 -6.57
CA PHE A 515 -14.76 7.76 -6.56
C PHE A 515 -15.79 6.72 -7.03
N LEU A 516 -17.03 6.77 -6.51
CA LEU A 516 -18.08 5.82 -6.90
C LEU A 516 -18.34 5.85 -8.41
N ARG A 517 -18.46 7.05 -8.99
CA ARG A 517 -18.61 7.21 -10.45
C ARG A 517 -17.46 6.54 -11.21
N TYR A 518 -16.22 6.66 -10.72
CA TYR A 518 -15.08 6.01 -11.36
C TYR A 518 -15.16 4.49 -11.23
N TYR A 519 -15.40 3.99 -10.01
CA TYR A 519 -15.52 2.57 -9.73
C TYR A 519 -16.61 1.90 -10.57
N GLU A 520 -17.83 2.43 -10.57
CA GLU A 520 -18.98 1.90 -11.32
C GLU A 520 -18.72 1.84 -12.83
N SER A 521 -17.95 2.79 -13.37
CA SER A 521 -17.61 2.81 -14.80
C SER A 521 -16.51 1.81 -15.21
N MET A 522 -15.87 1.18 -14.22
CA MET A 522 -14.69 0.30 -14.39
C MET A 522 -14.86 -1.05 -13.68
N SER A 523 -15.93 -1.27 -12.92
CA SER A 523 -16.08 -2.39 -11.99
C SER A 523 -15.99 -3.76 -12.63
N ALA A 524 -16.30 -3.88 -13.92
CA ALA A 524 -16.15 -5.11 -14.70
C ALA A 524 -14.68 -5.58 -14.77
N ASP A 525 -13.72 -4.67 -14.65
CA ASP A 525 -12.28 -4.93 -14.65
C ASP A 525 -11.66 -4.80 -13.24
N SER A 526 -12.48 -4.89 -12.19
CA SER A 526 -12.02 -4.74 -10.79
C SER A 526 -11.25 -5.94 -10.27
N GLY A 527 -11.39 -7.12 -10.89
CA GLY A 527 -10.69 -8.35 -10.51
C GLY A 527 -9.73 -8.83 -11.58
N LEU A 528 -8.72 -9.61 -11.17
CA LEU A 528 -7.86 -10.38 -12.06
C LEU A 528 -7.59 -11.78 -11.51
N VAL A 529 -7.25 -12.71 -12.39
CA VAL A 529 -6.82 -14.07 -12.02
C VAL A 529 -5.33 -14.06 -11.69
N LEU A 530 -4.97 -14.53 -10.49
CA LEU A 530 -3.58 -14.74 -10.06
C LEU A 530 -3.02 -16.07 -10.56
N ALA A 531 -3.82 -17.14 -10.48
CA ALA A 531 -3.42 -18.49 -10.87
C ALA A 531 -4.65 -19.29 -11.31
N ASN A 532 -4.45 -20.28 -12.19
CA ASN A 532 -5.50 -21.17 -12.66
C ASN A 532 -5.00 -22.62 -12.67
N ALA A 533 -5.94 -23.56 -12.54
CA ALA A 533 -5.69 -24.98 -12.63
C ALA A 533 -6.88 -25.69 -13.28
N ARG A 534 -6.61 -26.78 -14.00
CA ARG A 534 -7.63 -27.56 -14.70
C ARG A 534 -7.37 -29.05 -14.55
N THR A 535 -8.44 -29.83 -14.39
CA THR A 535 -8.39 -31.30 -14.42
C THR A 535 -9.61 -31.89 -15.10
N VAL A 536 -9.50 -33.14 -15.53
CA VAL A 536 -10.60 -33.89 -16.16
C VAL A 536 -10.83 -35.18 -15.37
N VAL A 537 -12.07 -35.39 -14.95
CA VAL A 537 -12.52 -36.60 -14.25
C VAL A 537 -13.27 -37.46 -15.25
N ARG A 538 -12.84 -38.72 -15.41
CA ARG A 538 -13.51 -39.69 -16.30
C ARG A 538 -14.48 -40.58 -15.55
#